data_AF-A0A944K344-F1
#
_entry.id   AF-A0A944K344-F1
#
_cell.length_a   1.000
_cell.length_b   1.000
_cell.length_c   1.000
_cell.angle_alpha   90.00
_cell.angle_beta   90.00
_cell.angle_gamma   90.00
#
_symmetry.space_group_name_H-M   'P 1'
#
loop_
_entity.id
_entity.type
_entity.pdbx_description
1 polymer ?
#
loop_
_entity_poly.entity_id
_entity_poly.type
_entity_poly.pdbx_seq_one_letter_code
_entity_poly.pdbx_strand_id
1 'polypeptide(L)'
;MRTRTTTAATGSMAALAALFVLAGCTAPSESPRAGRTAVSSAAPSAPAPGSGSGYEGPRPQDQNLLAWTGDPNDAGHVTAQSAAGVGGRVTLVRIVLREQITWSNIWLGLAGADPSAQLANCYLGVYDANGTLVAATADISPQLMTEAVAKPLPLGKPFTAAPGTYFIALLLNGNWATNALTLKATGAGISVNAGLTPPNLRYSTLLTGQTSLPAGVNLADQSTSTINTGWASQWYGIS
;
A
#
# COMPACT_ATOMS: atom_id res chain seq x y z
N MET A 1 -30.97 41.40 41.25
CA MET A 1 -32.34 40.94 41.62
C MET A 1 -32.87 40.12 40.44
N ARG A 2 -33.38 38.90 40.70
CA ARG A 2 -33.97 37.89 39.77
C ARG A 2 -32.98 37.07 38.90
N THR A 3 -32.42 35.93 39.34
CA THR A 3 -32.88 34.51 39.54
C THR A 3 -33.04 33.64 38.26
N ARG A 4 -32.17 32.60 38.16
CA ARG A 4 -32.30 31.18 37.68
C ARG A 4 -33.08 30.86 36.38
N THR A 5 -32.73 29.86 35.55
CA THR A 5 -32.65 28.42 35.89
C THR A 5 -32.03 27.59 34.74
N THR A 6 -31.28 26.55 35.11
CA THR A 6 -30.71 25.43 34.34
C THR A 6 -31.74 24.40 33.88
N THR A 7 -31.47 23.70 32.75
CA THR A 7 -31.84 22.28 32.62
C THR A 7 -30.76 21.51 31.85
N ALA A 8 -30.17 20.53 32.52
CA ALA A 8 -29.41 19.45 31.92
C ALA A 8 -30.37 18.30 31.55
N ALA A 9 -30.11 17.61 30.44
CA ALA A 9 -30.76 16.34 30.13
C ALA A 9 -29.68 15.27 29.92
N THR A 10 -29.49 14.50 30.98
CA THR A 10 -28.95 13.13 30.99
C THR A 10 -29.84 12.20 30.17
N GLY A 11 -29.24 11.34 29.35
CA GLY A 11 -29.91 10.24 28.67
C GLY A 11 -28.94 9.10 28.44
N SER A 12 -28.87 8.18 29.40
CA SER A 12 -28.03 6.99 29.40
C SER A 12 -28.76 5.78 28.81
N MET A 13 -27.94 4.88 28.26
CA MET A 13 -28.07 3.41 28.24
C MET A 13 -28.80 2.67 27.09
N ALA A 14 -28.18 1.51 26.82
CA ALA A 14 -28.72 0.22 26.40
C ALA A 14 -28.64 -0.09 24.89
N ALA A 15 -28.19 -1.26 24.43
CA ALA A 15 -27.58 -2.41 25.09
C ALA A 15 -26.91 -3.27 24.00
N LEU A 16 -25.77 -3.86 24.35
CA LEU A 16 -25.12 -4.91 23.58
C LEU A 16 -25.87 -6.22 23.82
N ALA A 17 -26.39 -6.87 22.77
CA ALA A 17 -26.93 -8.21 22.85
C ALA A 17 -26.25 -9.09 21.79
N ALA A 18 -25.20 -9.79 22.21
CA ALA A 18 -24.63 -10.91 21.48
C ALA A 18 -25.14 -12.19 22.12
N LEU A 19 -25.94 -12.97 21.39
CA LEU A 19 -26.33 -14.32 21.77
C LEU A 19 -26.23 -15.21 20.52
N PHE A 20 -25.07 -15.83 20.30
CA PHE A 20 -24.96 -16.99 19.43
C PHE A 20 -24.65 -18.20 20.31
N VAL A 21 -25.69 -19.01 20.49
CA VAL A 21 -25.60 -20.35 21.05
C VAL A 21 -25.19 -21.28 19.91
N LEU A 22 -23.99 -21.86 19.99
CA LEU A 22 -23.69 -23.12 19.31
C LEU A 22 -23.29 -24.15 20.36
N ALA A 23 -24.25 -25.02 20.67
CA ALA A 23 -24.00 -26.31 21.27
C ALA A 23 -23.53 -27.27 20.17
N GLY A 24 -22.46 -28.03 20.42
CA GLY A 24 -21.95 -29.00 19.47
C GLY A 24 -20.76 -29.84 19.98
N CYS A 25 -21.08 -30.87 20.76
CA CYS A 25 -20.42 -32.17 20.85
C CYS A 25 -18.92 -32.25 21.22
N THR A 26 -18.66 -32.51 22.50
CA THR A 26 -17.45 -33.19 22.98
C THR A 26 -17.55 -34.70 22.72
N ALA A 27 -16.55 -35.28 22.07
CA ALA A 27 -16.32 -36.73 22.03
C ALA A 27 -14.87 -37.03 22.47
N PRO A 28 -14.60 -38.22 23.03
CA PRO A 28 -13.53 -38.44 23.98
C PRO A 28 -12.16 -38.69 23.34
N SER A 29 -11.16 -38.45 24.20
CA SER A 29 -9.74 -38.75 24.06
C SER A 29 -9.45 -40.24 23.84
N GLU A 30 -8.77 -40.54 22.74
CA GLU A 30 -7.94 -41.75 22.61
C GLU A 30 -6.56 -41.37 22.04
N SER A 31 -5.53 -41.78 22.77
CA SER A 31 -4.17 -42.05 22.31
C SER A 31 -3.77 -43.34 23.02
N PRO A 32 -2.93 -44.24 22.46
CA PRO A 32 -1.72 -43.85 21.71
C PRO A 32 -1.25 -44.80 20.57
N ARG A 33 -0.16 -44.36 19.91
CA ARG A 33 0.97 -45.17 19.38
C ARG A 33 0.91 -45.66 17.92
N ALA A 34 1.76 -45.08 17.07
CA ALA A 34 2.87 -45.76 16.39
C ALA A 34 3.53 -44.83 15.33
N GLY A 35 4.84 -45.01 15.15
CA GLY A 35 5.74 -44.11 14.43
C GLY A 35 5.34 -43.81 12.99
N ARG A 36 5.55 -42.56 12.60
CA ARG A 36 5.63 -42.14 11.20
C ARG A 36 6.89 -41.31 11.03
N THR A 37 7.76 -41.84 10.19
CA THR A 37 8.97 -41.22 9.67
C THR A 37 8.70 -39.78 9.24
N ALA A 38 9.59 -38.88 9.66
CA ALA A 38 9.60 -37.49 9.21
C ALA A 38 9.83 -37.46 7.69
N VAL A 39 8.76 -37.29 6.93
CA VAL A 39 8.87 -36.88 5.53
C VAL A 39 9.23 -35.40 5.58
N SER A 40 10.49 -35.09 5.30
CA SER A 40 10.92 -33.72 5.04
C SER A 40 10.07 -33.16 3.91
N SER A 41 9.15 -32.26 4.24
CA SER A 41 8.38 -31.51 3.26
C SER A 41 9.32 -30.52 2.60
N ALA A 42 9.98 -30.94 1.53
CA ALA A 42 10.67 -30.03 0.63
C ALA A 42 9.66 -28.96 0.19
N ALA A 43 10.04 -27.69 0.29
CA ALA A 43 9.24 -26.59 -0.20
C ALA A 43 8.90 -26.84 -1.69
N PRO A 44 7.65 -26.62 -2.13
CA PRO A 44 7.29 -26.80 -3.52
C PRO A 44 8.15 -25.87 -4.39
N SER A 45 8.85 -26.48 -5.36
CA SER A 45 9.66 -25.76 -6.34
C SER A 45 8.79 -24.78 -7.13
N ALA A 46 9.27 -23.54 -7.27
CA ALA A 46 8.58 -22.51 -8.02
C ALA A 46 8.29 -22.97 -9.47
N PRO A 47 7.09 -22.74 -10.02
CA PRO A 47 6.78 -23.14 -11.38
C PRO A 47 7.68 -22.39 -12.37
N ALA A 48 8.17 -23.08 -13.39
CA ALA A 48 8.88 -22.44 -14.49
C ALA A 48 7.98 -21.41 -15.18
N PRO A 49 8.50 -20.22 -15.56
CA PRO A 49 7.72 -19.23 -16.28
C PRO A 49 7.29 -19.79 -17.65
N GLY A 50 5.98 -19.92 -17.87
CA GLY A 50 5.42 -20.38 -19.12
C GLY A 50 5.74 -19.41 -20.26
N SER A 51 6.38 -19.90 -21.31
CA SER A 51 6.83 -19.16 -22.50
C SER A 51 5.71 -18.90 -23.53
N GLY A 52 4.50 -18.59 -23.07
CA GLY A 52 3.41 -18.16 -23.96
C GLY A 52 3.41 -16.64 -24.13
N SER A 53 2.75 -16.14 -25.18
CA SER A 53 2.32 -14.74 -25.36
C SER A 53 1.30 -14.34 -24.27
N GLY A 54 1.75 -14.46 -23.03
CA GLY A 54 0.94 -14.61 -21.83
C GLY A 54 0.31 -13.30 -21.41
N TYR A 55 -0.62 -13.42 -20.47
CA TYR A 55 -1.23 -12.28 -19.78
C TYR A 55 -0.15 -11.27 -19.32
N GLU A 56 -0.27 -10.03 -19.80
CA GLU A 56 0.65 -8.90 -19.51
C GLU A 56 0.29 -8.13 -18.23
N GLY A 57 -0.75 -8.56 -17.51
CA GLY A 57 -1.11 -7.96 -16.23
C GLY A 57 -0.42 -8.63 -15.03
N PRO A 58 -0.74 -8.20 -13.80
CA PRO A 58 -0.21 -8.78 -12.56
C PRO A 58 -0.39 -10.29 -12.50
N ARG A 59 0.62 -11.05 -12.10
CA ARG A 59 0.57 -12.52 -12.06
C ARG A 59 0.55 -13.02 -10.62
N PRO A 60 -0.06 -14.18 -10.32
CA PRO A 60 0.03 -14.79 -8.98
C PRO A 60 1.47 -14.89 -8.46
N GLN A 61 2.41 -15.21 -9.34
CA GLN A 61 3.83 -15.36 -9.00
C GLN A 61 4.47 -14.05 -8.58
N ASP A 62 3.92 -12.88 -8.95
CA ASP A 62 4.39 -11.59 -8.43
C ASP A 62 4.15 -11.48 -6.92
N GLN A 63 3.16 -12.21 -6.38
CA GLN A 63 2.78 -12.23 -4.97
C GLN A 63 3.19 -13.53 -4.24
N ASN A 64 4.09 -14.34 -4.80
CA ASN A 64 4.41 -15.68 -4.30
C ASN A 64 3.20 -16.63 -4.18
N LEU A 65 2.17 -16.39 -4.99
CA LEU A 65 0.99 -17.24 -5.09
C LEU A 65 1.13 -18.18 -6.29
N LEU A 66 0.56 -19.38 -6.18
CA LEU A 66 0.59 -20.36 -7.26
C LEU A 66 -0.52 -20.09 -8.30
N ALA A 67 -1.67 -19.62 -7.83
CA ALA A 67 -2.83 -19.26 -8.62
C ALA A 67 -3.72 -18.29 -7.83
N TRP A 68 -4.62 -17.59 -8.52
CA TRP A 68 -5.67 -16.79 -7.91
C TRP A 68 -6.92 -16.78 -8.80
N THR A 69 -8.07 -16.39 -8.24
CA THR A 69 -9.30 -16.14 -9.01
C THR A 69 -9.34 -14.73 -9.60
N GLY A 70 -8.48 -13.83 -9.12
CA GLY A 70 -8.28 -12.45 -9.57
C GLY A 70 -7.14 -11.80 -8.79
N ASP A 71 -6.62 -10.67 -9.24
CA ASP A 71 -5.57 -9.95 -8.51
C ASP A 71 -6.11 -9.50 -7.12
N PRO A 72 -5.46 -9.87 -6.00
CA PRO A 72 -5.82 -9.39 -4.66
C PRO A 72 -5.88 -7.87 -4.52
N ASN A 73 -5.25 -7.13 -5.43
CA ASN A 73 -5.37 -5.68 -5.55
C ASN A 73 -6.79 -5.20 -5.90
N ASP A 74 -7.58 -6.05 -6.57
CA ASP A 74 -8.93 -5.73 -7.01
C ASP A 74 -10.01 -6.16 -6.01
N ALA A 75 -9.62 -6.72 -4.86
CA ALA A 75 -10.52 -7.30 -3.84
C ALA A 75 -11.40 -6.27 -3.08
N GLY A 76 -11.60 -5.07 -3.63
CA GLY A 76 -12.39 -4.00 -3.04
C GLY A 76 -11.58 -3.03 -2.18
N HIS A 77 -12.16 -1.86 -1.96
CA HIS A 77 -11.51 -0.73 -1.29
C HIS A 77 -12.23 -0.41 0.03
N VAL A 78 -11.48 -0.23 1.10
CA VAL A 78 -11.95 0.53 2.28
C VAL A 78 -11.96 2.01 1.91
N THR A 79 -13.15 2.56 1.72
CA THR A 79 -13.47 3.89 1.17
C THR A 79 -13.06 5.11 2.00
N ALA A 80 -12.39 4.93 3.13
CA ALA A 80 -12.01 6.04 3.99
C ALA A 80 -10.60 5.86 4.56
N GLN A 81 -9.80 6.93 4.52
CA GLN A 81 -8.58 7.01 5.32
C GLN A 81 -9.02 7.06 6.78
N SER A 82 -8.76 5.98 7.52
CA SER A 82 -9.15 5.85 8.93
C SER A 82 -8.12 6.44 9.91
N ALA A 83 -6.93 6.79 9.43
CA ALA A 83 -5.89 7.46 10.21
C ALA A 83 -5.35 8.68 9.46
N ALA A 84 -4.94 9.69 10.24
CA ALA A 84 -4.35 10.92 9.70
C ALA A 84 -3.09 10.62 8.90
N GLY A 85 -2.88 11.40 7.84
CA GLY A 85 -1.62 11.39 7.10
C GLY A 85 -0.45 11.81 7.99
N VAL A 86 0.74 11.29 7.72
CA VAL A 86 1.97 11.65 8.43
C VAL A 86 2.92 12.31 7.45
N GLY A 87 3.17 13.61 7.62
CA GLY A 87 4.14 14.35 6.82
C GLY A 87 5.55 13.76 6.91
N GLY A 88 6.27 13.78 5.80
CA GLY A 88 7.63 13.28 5.71
C GLY A 88 7.73 11.76 5.65
N ARG A 89 6.63 11.07 5.42
CA ARG A 89 6.60 9.61 5.24
C ARG A 89 6.90 9.26 3.79
N VAL A 90 7.66 8.19 3.57
CA VAL A 90 7.80 7.58 2.25
C VAL A 90 6.83 6.40 2.15
N THR A 91 6.02 6.38 1.10
CA THR A 91 5.20 5.23 0.72
C THR A 91 5.78 4.58 -0.52
N LEU A 92 5.66 3.26 -0.62
CA LEU A 92 6.24 2.47 -1.70
C LEU A 92 5.17 1.62 -2.36
N VAL A 93 5.15 1.67 -3.70
CA VAL A 93 4.36 0.80 -4.56
C VAL A 93 5.31 0.00 -5.45
N ARG A 94 5.31 -1.33 -5.31
CA ARG A 94 6.11 -2.24 -6.12
C ARG A 94 5.54 -2.37 -7.52
N ILE A 95 6.41 -2.32 -8.51
CA ILE A 95 6.14 -2.59 -9.91
C ILE A 95 7.08 -3.71 -10.37
N VAL A 96 6.52 -4.72 -11.03
CA VAL A 96 7.30 -5.75 -11.71
C VAL A 96 7.28 -5.43 -13.19
N LEU A 97 8.45 -5.08 -13.70
CA LEU A 97 8.65 -4.77 -15.10
C LEU A 97 9.10 -6.02 -15.85
N ARG A 98 8.39 -6.40 -16.90
CA ARG A 98 8.66 -7.62 -17.69
C ARG A 98 9.53 -7.36 -18.93
N GLU A 99 9.58 -6.11 -19.38
CA GLU A 99 10.28 -5.71 -20.59
C GLU A 99 11.10 -4.44 -20.35
N GLN A 100 12.14 -4.22 -21.14
CA GLN A 100 12.89 -2.97 -21.05
C GLN A 100 12.05 -1.82 -21.57
N ILE A 101 11.88 -0.76 -20.77
CA ILE A 101 11.15 0.45 -21.17
C ILE A 101 11.87 1.70 -20.66
N THR A 102 11.70 2.82 -21.37
CA THR A 102 12.23 4.12 -20.92
C THR A 102 11.16 4.86 -20.14
N TRP A 103 11.51 5.32 -18.94
CA TRP A 103 10.63 6.04 -18.03
C TRP A 103 10.99 7.51 -18.10
N SER A 104 10.01 8.36 -18.39
CA SER A 104 10.15 9.81 -18.47
C SER A 104 9.23 10.52 -17.47
N ASN A 105 8.07 9.93 -17.16
CA ASN A 105 7.09 10.47 -16.24
C ASN A 105 6.54 9.38 -15.32
N ILE A 106 6.17 9.79 -14.10
CA ILE A 106 5.30 9.02 -13.23
C ILE A 106 3.92 9.69 -13.24
N TRP A 107 2.88 8.91 -13.52
CA TRP A 107 1.50 9.35 -13.41
C TRP A 107 1.00 9.07 -12.00
N LEU A 108 0.47 10.08 -11.32
CA LEU A 108 -0.17 9.95 -10.01
C LEU A 108 -1.66 10.28 -10.12
N GLY A 109 -2.52 9.41 -9.60
CA GLY A 109 -3.95 9.68 -9.50
C GLY A 109 -4.27 10.54 -8.28
N LEU A 110 -4.65 11.80 -8.48
CA LEU A 110 -5.21 12.64 -7.42
C LEU A 110 -6.75 12.57 -7.47
N ALA A 111 -7.38 12.20 -6.36
CA ALA A 111 -8.83 12.06 -6.25
C ALA A 111 -9.49 13.21 -5.47
N GLY A 112 -8.74 13.91 -4.62
CA GLY A 112 -9.19 15.10 -3.91
C GLY A 112 -8.01 15.98 -3.56
N ALA A 113 -8.18 17.29 -3.70
CA ALA A 113 -7.22 18.29 -3.28
C ALA A 113 -7.73 19.00 -2.01
N ASP A 114 -6.85 19.21 -1.04
CA ASP A 114 -7.15 20.01 0.14
C ASP A 114 -6.69 21.45 -0.10
N PRO A 115 -7.60 22.44 -0.24
CA PRO A 115 -7.22 23.83 -0.49
C PRO A 115 -6.51 24.48 0.71
N SER A 116 -6.58 23.87 1.89
CA SER A 116 -5.91 24.33 3.11
C SER A 116 -4.57 23.62 3.37
N ALA A 117 -4.22 22.61 2.56
CA ALA A 117 -2.98 21.89 2.76
C ALA A 117 -1.77 22.80 2.55
N GLN A 118 -0.77 22.58 3.39
CA GLN A 118 0.53 23.26 3.33
C GLN A 118 1.57 22.20 2.99
N LEU A 119 1.67 21.89 1.69
CA LEU A 119 2.61 20.91 1.19
C LEU A 119 3.94 21.59 0.82
N ALA A 120 5.04 20.93 1.16
CA ALA A 120 6.38 21.33 0.76
C ALA A 120 7.26 20.09 0.72
N ASN A 121 8.24 20.05 -0.18
CA ASN A 121 9.17 18.93 -0.28
C ASN A 121 8.46 17.59 -0.55
N CYS A 122 7.51 17.61 -1.49
CA CYS A 122 6.86 16.41 -1.95
C CYS A 122 7.59 15.88 -3.19
N TYR A 123 7.87 14.59 -3.26
CA TYR A 123 8.63 14.02 -4.37
C TYR A 123 8.07 12.65 -4.76
N LEU A 124 8.15 12.34 -6.05
CA LEU A 124 8.09 10.97 -6.51
C LEU A 124 9.50 10.50 -6.88
N GLY A 125 9.75 9.22 -6.66
CA GLY A 125 11.00 8.59 -7.07
C GLY A 125 10.82 7.13 -7.43
N VAL A 126 11.87 6.58 -8.01
CA VAL A 126 11.94 5.17 -8.38
C VAL A 126 13.16 4.57 -7.67
N TYR A 127 12.93 3.55 -6.86
CA TYR A 127 13.98 2.71 -6.30
C TYR A 127 14.06 1.40 -7.09
N ASP A 128 15.27 0.92 -7.32
CA ASP A 128 15.49 -0.43 -7.83
C ASP A 128 15.29 -1.51 -6.74
N ALA A 129 15.46 -2.79 -7.11
CA ALA A 129 15.32 -3.92 -6.19
C ALA A 129 16.35 -3.93 -5.04
N ASN A 130 17.43 -3.15 -5.14
CA ASN A 130 18.43 -2.99 -4.08
C ASN A 130 18.12 -1.80 -3.16
N GLY A 131 17.06 -1.04 -3.45
CA GLY A 131 16.71 0.18 -2.74
C GLY A 131 17.56 1.39 -3.13
N THR A 132 18.19 1.38 -4.32
CA THR A 132 18.92 2.54 -4.84
C THR A 132 17.98 3.47 -5.60
N LEU A 133 18.03 4.77 -5.33
CA LEU A 133 17.21 5.76 -6.04
C LEU A 133 17.77 5.96 -7.46
N VAL A 134 17.01 5.52 -8.47
CA VAL A 134 17.44 5.59 -9.88
C VAL A 134 16.88 6.79 -10.62
N ALA A 135 15.75 7.34 -10.17
CA ALA A 135 15.18 8.57 -10.68
C ALA A 135 14.27 9.25 -9.65
N ALA A 136 14.11 10.55 -9.76
CA ALA A 136 13.18 11.33 -8.95
C ALA A 136 12.64 12.52 -9.74
N THR A 137 11.49 13.03 -9.31
CA THR A 137 10.92 14.29 -9.79
C THR A 137 11.61 15.49 -9.12
N ALA A 138 11.38 16.69 -9.64
CA ALA A 138 11.49 17.90 -8.84
C ALA A 138 10.43 17.92 -7.72
N ASP A 139 10.43 18.95 -6.86
CA ASP A 139 9.35 19.12 -5.86
C ASP A 139 7.99 19.23 -6.57
N ILE A 140 7.07 18.34 -6.21
CA ILE A 140 5.72 18.24 -6.78
C ILE A 140 4.65 18.87 -5.89
N SER A 141 5.01 19.52 -4.77
CA SER A 141 4.04 20.14 -3.86
C SER A 141 3.05 21.08 -4.59
N PRO A 142 3.47 21.98 -5.51
CA PRO A 142 2.53 22.83 -6.23
C PRO A 142 1.49 22.06 -7.06
N GLN A 143 1.90 20.94 -7.68
CA GLN A 143 1.08 20.13 -8.57
C GLN A 143 0.00 19.38 -7.77
N LEU A 144 0.30 18.98 -6.53
CA LEU A 144 -0.65 18.32 -5.63
C LEU A 144 -1.74 19.25 -5.09
N MET A 145 -1.53 20.57 -5.19
CA MET A 145 -2.46 21.61 -4.72
C MET A 145 -3.42 22.11 -5.82
N THR A 146 -3.51 21.39 -6.93
CA THR A 146 -4.36 21.74 -8.09
C THR A 146 -5.37 20.64 -8.38
N GLU A 147 -6.23 20.84 -9.37
CA GLU A 147 -7.34 19.96 -9.78
C GLU A 147 -7.12 18.45 -9.56
N ALA A 148 -8.16 17.78 -9.06
CA ALA A 148 -8.16 16.34 -8.77
C ALA A 148 -8.25 15.51 -10.07
N VAL A 149 -7.09 15.30 -10.70
CA VAL A 149 -6.94 14.53 -11.94
C VAL A 149 -5.70 13.64 -11.88
N ALA A 150 -5.58 12.70 -12.82
CA ALA A 150 -4.31 12.02 -13.05
C ALA A 150 -3.27 13.03 -13.57
N LYS A 151 -2.12 13.11 -12.91
CA LYS A 151 -1.07 14.08 -13.22
C LYS A 151 0.17 13.36 -13.74
N PRO A 152 0.67 13.67 -14.95
CA PRO A 152 2.01 13.28 -15.36
C PRO A 152 3.03 14.16 -14.63
N LEU A 153 3.98 13.54 -13.94
CA LEU A 153 5.01 14.20 -13.17
C LEU A 153 6.38 13.80 -13.75
N PRO A 154 7.10 14.74 -14.39
CA PRO A 154 8.33 14.42 -15.11
C PRO A 154 9.45 14.06 -14.13
N LEU A 155 10.18 12.99 -14.47
CA LEU A 155 11.43 12.68 -13.82
C LEU A 155 12.48 13.73 -14.22
N GLY A 156 13.36 14.10 -13.28
CA GLY A 156 14.44 15.05 -13.56
C GLY A 156 15.37 14.60 -14.69
N LYS A 157 15.43 13.28 -14.92
CA LYS A 157 16.07 12.69 -16.09
C LYS A 157 15.36 11.38 -16.46
N PRO A 158 15.00 11.17 -17.73
CA PRO A 158 14.53 9.87 -18.19
C PRO A 158 15.60 8.78 -18.01
N PHE A 159 15.17 7.56 -17.71
CA PHE A 159 16.08 6.41 -17.61
C PHE A 159 15.46 5.17 -18.26
N THR A 160 16.31 4.28 -18.76
CA THR A 160 15.88 3.01 -19.35
C THR A 160 15.96 1.91 -18.30
N ALA A 161 14.80 1.43 -17.86
CA ALA A 161 14.67 0.37 -16.86
C ALA A 161 14.76 -1.00 -17.53
N ALA A 162 15.69 -1.85 -17.07
CA ALA A 162 15.72 -3.26 -17.46
C ALA A 162 14.55 -4.03 -16.79
N PRO A 163 14.14 -5.20 -17.33
CA PRO A 163 13.18 -6.07 -16.66
C PRO A 163 13.60 -6.37 -15.21
N GLY A 164 12.66 -6.32 -14.27
CA GLY A 164 12.94 -6.50 -12.85
C GLY A 164 11.92 -5.84 -11.94
N THR A 165 12.25 -5.78 -10.65
CA THR A 165 11.41 -5.15 -9.62
C THR A 165 11.88 -3.74 -9.36
N TYR A 166 10.93 -2.81 -9.32
CA TYR A 166 11.13 -1.41 -8.93
C TYR A 166 10.07 -1.01 -7.91
N PHE A 167 10.31 0.10 -7.21
CA PHE A 167 9.37 0.69 -6.29
C PHE A 167 9.19 2.16 -6.64
N ILE A 168 7.96 2.56 -6.93
CA ILE A 168 7.60 3.98 -6.95
C ILE A 168 7.44 4.44 -5.51
N ALA A 169 8.20 5.47 -5.16
CA ALA A 169 8.14 6.13 -3.87
C ALA A 169 7.38 7.44 -3.96
N LEU A 170 6.50 7.70 -3.01
CA LEU A 170 5.99 9.04 -2.74
C LEU A 170 6.49 9.49 -1.38
N LEU A 171 7.26 10.57 -1.38
CA LEU A 171 7.47 11.39 -0.20
C LEU A 171 6.37 12.46 -0.19
N LEU A 172 5.44 12.35 0.74
CA LEU A 172 4.43 13.37 0.98
C LEU A 172 4.76 14.09 2.30
N ASN A 173 4.95 15.40 2.22
CA ASN A 173 5.38 16.20 3.35
C ASN A 173 4.59 17.51 3.45
N GLY A 174 4.42 17.99 4.67
CA GLY A 174 3.53 19.10 5.01
C GLY A 174 2.40 18.71 5.94
N ASN A 175 1.34 19.52 5.91
CA ASN A 175 0.12 19.34 6.70
C ASN A 175 -1.12 19.38 5.80
N TRP A 176 -2.12 18.56 6.10
CA TRP A 176 -3.39 18.48 5.38
C TRP A 176 -4.46 17.86 6.29
N ALA A 177 -5.72 18.13 5.99
CA ALA A 177 -6.82 17.48 6.68
C ALA A 177 -7.00 16.02 6.20
N THR A 178 -7.24 15.10 7.14
CA THR A 178 -7.54 13.70 6.83
C THR A 178 -8.74 13.62 5.88
N ASN A 179 -8.63 12.82 4.82
CA ASN A 179 -9.62 12.66 3.74
C ASN A 179 -9.84 13.89 2.82
N ALA A 180 -9.18 15.03 3.04
CA ALA A 180 -9.29 16.18 2.14
C ALA A 180 -8.30 16.07 0.96
N LEU A 181 -7.03 15.78 1.27
CA LEU A 181 -6.03 15.40 0.26
C LEU A 181 -6.11 13.89 0.06
N THR A 182 -6.69 13.46 -1.06
CA THR A 182 -6.95 12.04 -1.30
C THR A 182 -6.30 11.60 -2.59
N LEU A 183 -5.43 10.59 -2.49
CA LEU A 183 -4.86 9.92 -3.66
C LEU A 183 -5.77 8.79 -4.11
N LYS A 184 -5.84 8.56 -5.42
CA LYS A 184 -6.51 7.39 -5.95
C LYS A 184 -5.73 6.15 -5.52
N ALA A 185 -6.42 5.19 -4.91
CA ALA A 185 -5.83 3.92 -4.49
C ALA A 185 -6.34 2.77 -5.37
N THR A 186 -5.47 1.79 -5.62
CA THR A 186 -5.87 0.46 -6.09
C THR A 186 -5.84 -0.49 -4.89
N GLY A 187 -6.99 -1.07 -4.53
CA GLY A 187 -7.11 -1.96 -3.38
C GLY A 187 -6.87 -1.27 -2.03
N ALA A 188 -7.77 -1.46 -1.08
CA ALA A 188 -7.44 -1.18 0.32
C ALA A 188 -7.92 -2.36 1.14
N GLY A 189 -6.99 -3.27 1.45
CA GLY A 189 -7.25 -4.48 2.21
C GLY A 189 -5.95 -5.21 2.55
N ILE A 190 -5.99 -6.13 3.52
CA ILE A 190 -4.84 -6.95 3.94
C ILE A 190 -4.33 -7.88 2.83
N SER A 191 -5.18 -8.19 1.85
CA SER A 191 -4.91 -9.13 0.77
C SER A 191 -3.89 -8.63 -0.24
N VAL A 192 -3.65 -7.32 -0.33
CA VAL A 192 -2.75 -6.72 -1.33
C VAL A 192 -1.29 -7.16 -1.21
N ASN A 193 -0.90 -7.66 -0.03
CA ASN A 193 0.42 -8.21 0.25
C ASN A 193 0.34 -9.72 0.56
N ALA A 194 -0.69 -10.42 0.09
CA ALA A 194 -0.83 -11.85 0.32
C ALA A 194 0.43 -12.59 -0.15
N GLY A 195 1.03 -13.41 0.72
CA GLY A 195 2.26 -14.16 0.40
C GLY A 195 3.55 -13.34 0.34
N LEU A 196 3.49 -12.03 0.63
CA LEU A 196 4.63 -11.12 0.57
C LEU A 196 5.10 -10.71 1.97
N THR A 197 6.42 -10.62 2.11
CA THR A 197 7.12 -10.03 3.25
C THR A 197 8.12 -9.01 2.74
N PRO A 198 8.63 -8.08 3.58
CA PRO A 198 9.79 -7.28 3.20
C PRO A 198 10.93 -8.17 2.68
N PRO A 199 11.68 -7.74 1.66
CA PRO A 199 11.62 -6.46 0.94
C PRO A 199 10.63 -6.42 -0.24
N ASN A 200 9.72 -7.40 -0.34
CA ASN A 200 8.91 -7.65 -1.53
C ASN A 200 7.45 -7.20 -1.39
N LEU A 201 7.11 -6.36 -0.41
CA LEU A 201 5.73 -5.91 -0.25
C LEU A 201 5.27 -5.13 -1.49
N ARG A 202 4.04 -5.35 -1.93
CA ARG A 202 3.44 -4.66 -3.08
C ARG A 202 3.09 -3.22 -2.74
N TYR A 203 2.51 -3.02 -1.57
CA TYR A 203 2.29 -1.71 -0.97
C TYR A 203 2.95 -1.69 0.39
N SER A 204 3.63 -0.61 0.72
CA SER A 204 4.24 -0.46 2.03
C SER A 204 4.54 0.99 2.36
N THR A 205 4.92 1.21 3.61
CA THR A 205 5.51 2.46 4.06
C THR A 205 6.93 2.22 4.54
N LEU A 206 7.74 3.26 4.46
CA LEU A 206 9.14 3.26 4.84
C LEU A 206 9.52 4.66 5.33
N LEU A 207 10.33 4.75 6.39
CA LEU A 207 10.83 6.01 6.96
C LEU A 207 9.73 7.01 7.35
N THR A 208 10.10 7.97 8.20
CA THR A 208 9.27 9.14 8.51
C THR A 208 10.18 10.36 8.70
N GLY A 209 9.60 11.57 8.74
CA GLY A 209 10.37 12.80 8.94
C GLY A 209 11.32 13.19 7.81
N GLN A 210 11.13 12.63 6.61
CA GLN A 210 11.96 12.94 5.45
C GLN A 210 11.57 14.29 4.82
N THR A 211 12.57 15.01 4.33
CA THR A 211 12.40 16.25 3.53
C THR A 211 12.92 16.10 2.10
N SER A 212 13.48 14.94 1.76
CA SER A 212 13.88 14.54 0.42
C SER A 212 13.84 13.03 0.32
N LEU A 213 13.80 12.47 -0.88
CA LEU A 213 14.00 11.04 -1.09
C LEU A 213 15.48 10.69 -0.84
N PRO A 214 15.79 9.72 0.05
CA PRO A 214 17.16 9.26 0.24
C PRO A 214 17.76 8.64 -1.04
N ALA A 215 19.07 8.75 -1.22
CA ALA A 215 19.74 8.08 -2.34
C ALA A 215 19.67 6.54 -2.25
N GLY A 216 19.49 6.02 -1.04
CA GLY A 216 19.33 4.59 -0.78
C GLY A 216 18.39 4.33 0.38
N VAL A 217 17.65 3.23 0.31
CA VAL A 217 16.73 2.75 1.35
C VAL A 217 16.95 1.27 1.64
N ASN A 218 16.75 0.87 2.90
CA ASN A 218 16.72 -0.54 3.26
C ASN A 218 15.30 -1.09 3.07
N LEU A 219 15.07 -1.80 1.97
CA LEU A 219 13.75 -2.37 1.67
C LEU A 219 13.32 -3.45 2.67
N ALA A 220 14.23 -4.01 3.49
CA ALA A 220 13.85 -4.93 4.55
C ALA A 220 13.00 -4.25 5.65
N ASP A 221 13.02 -2.92 5.74
CA ASP A 221 12.29 -2.15 6.75
C ASP A 221 10.85 -1.78 6.29
N GLN A 222 10.39 -2.29 5.15
CA GLN A 222 9.03 -2.04 4.67
C GLN A 222 7.97 -2.47 5.71
N SER A 223 6.96 -1.63 5.91
CA SER A 223 5.89 -1.87 6.88
C SER A 223 4.50 -1.81 6.25
N THR A 224 3.58 -2.65 6.74
CA THR A 224 2.16 -2.68 6.36
C THR A 224 1.24 -1.86 7.26
N SER A 225 1.77 -1.29 8.34
CA SER A 225 1.02 -0.68 9.44
C SER A 225 0.08 0.46 9.05
N THR A 226 0.17 1.00 7.83
CA THR A 226 -0.61 2.17 7.38
C THR A 226 -1.24 1.98 6.00
N ILE A 227 -1.22 0.76 5.45
CA ILE A 227 -1.78 0.47 4.11
C ILE A 227 -3.31 0.59 4.09
N ASN A 228 -3.97 0.45 5.23
CA ASN A 228 -5.41 0.64 5.40
C ASN A 228 -5.91 2.07 5.12
N THR A 229 -5.01 3.05 4.99
CA THR A 229 -5.37 4.46 4.75
C THR A 229 -5.33 4.88 3.28
N GLY A 230 -5.13 3.95 2.34
CA GLY A 230 -4.96 4.30 0.91
C GLY A 230 -3.67 5.07 0.60
N TRP A 231 -2.91 5.49 1.63
CA TRP A 231 -1.65 6.24 1.51
C TRP A 231 -0.46 5.38 1.06
N ALA A 232 -0.52 4.06 1.13
CA ALA A 232 0.53 3.20 0.57
C ALA A 232 0.09 2.44 -0.69
N SER A 233 -1.19 2.49 -1.04
CA SER A 233 -1.77 1.75 -2.16
C SER A 233 -2.17 2.65 -3.33
N GLN A 234 -1.40 3.73 -3.55
CA GLN A 234 -1.63 4.65 -4.67
C GLN A 234 -1.67 3.91 -6.00
N TRP A 235 -2.55 4.39 -6.88
CA TRP A 235 -2.43 4.14 -8.29
C TRP A 235 -1.31 4.99 -8.88
N TYR A 236 -0.44 4.33 -9.65
CA TYR A 236 0.57 4.97 -10.48
C TYR A 236 0.54 4.42 -11.91
N GLY A 237 0.95 5.25 -12.86
CA GLY A 237 1.31 4.85 -14.21
C GLY A 237 2.72 5.34 -14.56
N ILE A 238 3.29 4.81 -15.64
CA ILE A 238 4.62 5.19 -16.14
C ILE A 238 4.55 5.40 -17.66
N SER A 239 5.29 6.38 -18.17
CA SER A 239 5.42 6.67 -19.61
C SER A 239 6.77 7.28 -19.94
#